data_AF-A0A7S3B2E6-F1
#
_entry.id   AF-A0A7S3B2E6-F1
#
_cell.length_a   1.000
_cell.length_b   1.000
_cell.length_c   1.000
_cell.angle_alpha   90.00
_cell.angle_beta   90.00
_cell.angle_gamma   90.00
#
_symmetry.space_group_name_H-M   'P 1'
#
loop_
_entity.id
_entity.type
_entity.pdbx_description
1 polymer ?
#
loop_
_entity_poly.entity_id
_entity_poly.type
_entity_poly.pdbx_seq_one_letter_code
_entity_poly.pdbx_strand_id
1 'polypeptide(L)'
;GGGGSARARGQNTQVFVVDNDSVVRLHQTNIVTICANGDVVLSSGGWKTHQTLKGINMSLKNIVPGLQVVADGHVAEGTWRVTNGREWSVPFYDGVTVPGAGPQNLAAQAAQMPGFFEQMSINTAGGYDNSYSNGGSGARGNRSNRKGNGG
;
A
#
# COMPACT_ATOMS: atom_id res chain seq x y z
N GLY A 1 27.61 25.09 10.34
CA GLY A 1 26.82 23.85 10.44
C GLY A 1 25.85 23.81 9.28
N GLY A 2 26.03 22.88 8.34
CA GLY A 2 25.13 22.70 7.21
C GLY A 2 24.14 21.58 7.53
N GLY A 3 22.95 21.95 8.02
CA GLY A 3 21.83 21.02 8.18
C GLY A 3 21.25 20.69 6.81
N GLY A 4 21.87 19.75 6.10
CA GLY A 4 21.30 19.20 4.88
C GLY A 4 20.02 18.46 5.23
N SER A 5 18.86 19.09 4.96
CA SER A 5 17.59 18.37 4.87
C SER A 5 17.80 17.21 3.90
N ALA A 6 17.84 15.99 4.44
CA ALA A 6 17.75 14.77 3.68
C ALA A 6 16.40 14.81 2.96
N ARG A 7 16.37 15.38 1.75
CA ARG A 7 15.26 15.22 0.82
C ARG A 7 15.15 13.72 0.60
N ALA A 8 14.19 13.10 1.28
CA ALA A 8 13.88 11.68 1.16
C ALA A 8 13.71 11.38 -0.33
N ARG A 9 14.69 10.66 -0.89
CA ARG A 9 14.71 10.28 -2.30
C ARG A 9 13.47 9.43 -2.59
N GLY A 10 12.60 9.90 -3.47
CA GLY A 10 11.60 9.07 -4.16
C GLY A 10 10.32 8.73 -3.40
N GLN A 11 9.76 9.64 -2.59
CA GLN A 11 8.41 9.43 -2.08
C GLN A 11 7.38 9.61 -3.20
N ASN A 12 6.99 8.49 -3.81
CA ASN A 12 5.85 8.44 -4.74
C ASN A 12 4.52 8.56 -3.99
N THR A 13 4.51 8.46 -2.66
CA THR A 13 3.31 8.58 -1.84
C THR A 13 3.45 9.75 -0.88
N GLN A 14 2.41 10.58 -0.81
CA GLN A 14 2.35 11.81 -0.02
C GLN A 14 1.05 11.80 0.80
N VAL A 15 1.07 12.41 1.98
CA VAL A 15 -0.13 12.54 2.83
C VAL A 15 -0.40 14.03 3.06
N PHE A 16 -1.65 14.43 2.91
CA PHE A 16 -2.10 15.81 3.01
C PHE A 16 -3.34 15.91 3.88
N VAL A 17 -3.58 17.12 4.39
CA VAL A 17 -4.88 17.49 4.95
C VAL A 17 -5.59 18.40 3.97
N VAL A 18 -6.83 18.09 3.63
CA VAL A 18 -7.70 18.90 2.77
C VAL A 18 -9.05 18.99 3.45
N ASP A 19 -9.51 20.20 3.80
CA ASP A 19 -10.83 20.43 4.38
C ASP A 19 -11.18 19.54 5.60
N ASN A 20 -10.20 19.31 6.49
CA ASN A 20 -10.23 18.39 7.65
C ASN A 20 -10.21 16.88 7.35
N ASP A 21 -10.08 16.51 6.08
CA ASP A 21 -9.88 15.13 5.67
C ASP A 21 -8.39 14.84 5.50
N SER A 22 -7.99 13.62 5.83
CA SER A 22 -6.63 13.13 5.59
C SER A 22 -6.59 12.37 4.27
N VAL A 23 -5.81 12.86 3.32
CA VAL A 23 -5.71 12.32 1.96
C VAL A 23 -4.34 11.71 1.74
N VAL A 24 -4.29 10.43 1.40
CA VAL A 24 -3.07 9.76 0.92
C VAL A 24 -3.08 9.73 -0.61
N ARG A 25 -2.04 10.30 -1.21
CA ARG A 25 -1.87 10.43 -2.64
C ARG A 25 -0.68 9.62 -3.11
N LEU A 26 -0.89 8.74 -4.09
CA LEU A 26 0.17 8.06 -4.81
C LEU A 26 0.33 8.73 -6.18
N HIS A 27 1.53 9.25 -6.45
CA HIS A 27 1.86 10.13 -7.57
C HIS A 27 0.95 11.37 -7.57
N GLN A 28 -0.06 11.40 -8.43
CA GLN A 28 -1.05 12.49 -8.54
C GLN A 28 -2.47 12.02 -8.22
N THR A 29 -2.63 10.79 -7.73
CA THR A 29 -3.93 10.14 -7.51
C THR A 29 -4.20 9.99 -6.01
N ASN A 30 -5.35 10.49 -5.55
CA ASN A 30 -5.81 10.25 -4.18
C ASN A 30 -6.25 8.78 -4.06
N ILE A 31 -5.47 7.98 -3.33
CA ILE A 31 -5.73 6.54 -3.22
C ILE A 31 -6.51 6.15 -1.96
N VAL A 32 -6.39 6.96 -0.92
CA VAL A 32 -7.15 6.82 0.34
C VAL A 32 -7.52 8.21 0.82
N THR A 33 -8.78 8.42 1.17
CA THR A 33 -9.25 9.62 1.87
C THR A 33 -9.93 9.19 3.15
N ILE A 34 -9.59 9.82 4.27
CA ILE A 34 -10.19 9.58 5.57
C ILE A 34 -10.91 10.84 5.96
N CYS A 35 -12.23 10.75 5.93
CA CYS A 35 -13.12 11.84 6.22
C CYS A 35 -13.09 12.16 7.72
N ALA A 36 -13.38 13.41 8.09
CA ALA A 36 -13.43 13.83 9.49
C ALA A 36 -14.38 12.97 10.36
N ASN A 37 -15.45 12.43 9.77
CA ASN A 37 -16.43 11.55 10.42
C ASN A 37 -15.93 10.09 10.61
N GLY A 38 -14.74 9.74 10.11
CA GLY A 38 -14.16 8.40 10.19
C GLY A 38 -14.47 7.51 8.97
N ASP A 39 -15.17 8.01 7.96
CA ASP A 39 -15.37 7.25 6.73
C ASP A 39 -14.07 7.14 5.93
N VAL A 40 -13.87 5.99 5.28
CA VAL A 40 -12.68 5.73 4.46
C VAL A 40 -13.10 5.55 3.02
N VAL A 41 -12.68 6.46 2.15
CA VAL A 41 -12.91 6.41 0.71
C VAL A 41 -11.66 5.91 0.01
N LEU A 42 -11.79 4.90 -0.83
CA LEU A 42 -10.69 4.31 -1.58
C LEU A 42 -10.85 4.57 -3.08
N SER A 43 -9.73 4.81 -3.75
CA SER A 43 -9.69 4.91 -5.20
C SER A 43 -8.36 4.43 -5.76
N SER A 44 -8.41 3.85 -6.95
CA SER A 44 -7.26 3.56 -7.80
C SER A 44 -6.98 4.68 -8.81
N GLY A 45 -7.92 5.61 -9.01
CA GLY A 45 -7.89 6.59 -10.11
C GLY A 45 -7.81 5.92 -11.48
N GLY A 46 -8.47 4.77 -11.66
CA GLY A 46 -8.40 3.94 -12.86
C GLY A 46 -7.15 3.04 -12.99
N TRP A 47 -6.18 3.11 -12.07
CA TRP A 47 -4.94 2.35 -12.18
C TRP A 47 -5.03 0.94 -11.58
N LYS A 48 -5.10 -0.08 -12.45
CA LYS A 48 -5.11 -1.51 -12.08
C LYS A 48 -3.70 -2.11 -12.02
N THR A 49 -2.83 -1.54 -11.20
CA THR A 49 -1.42 -1.96 -11.09
C THR A 49 -1.08 -2.49 -9.71
N HIS A 50 -0.04 -3.33 -9.63
CA HIS A 50 0.51 -3.79 -8.35
C HIS A 50 0.98 -2.62 -7.47
N GLN A 51 1.48 -1.54 -8.08
CA GLN A 51 1.91 -0.35 -7.35
C GLN A 51 0.73 0.33 -6.65
N THR A 52 -0.39 0.50 -7.36
CA THR A 52 -1.62 1.09 -6.80
C THR A 52 -2.16 0.23 -5.67
N LEU A 53 -2.30 -1.08 -5.90
CA LEU A 53 -2.80 -2.02 -4.90
C LEU A 53 -1.92 -2.03 -3.65
N LYS A 54 -0.59 -2.06 -3.82
CA LYS A 54 0.37 -1.98 -2.71
C LYS A 54 0.26 -0.65 -1.97
N GLY A 55 0.17 0.46 -2.69
CA GLY A 55 0.04 1.80 -2.09
C GLY A 55 -1.21 1.93 -1.22
N ILE A 56 -2.36 1.43 -1.70
CA ILE A 56 -3.61 1.39 -0.93
C ILE A 56 -3.41 0.57 0.34
N ASN A 57 -2.92 -0.67 0.22
CA ASN A 57 -2.76 -1.57 1.37
C ASN A 57 -1.75 -1.09 2.41
N MET A 58 -0.65 -0.46 1.99
CA MET A 58 0.32 0.13 2.90
C MET A 58 -0.30 1.29 3.69
N SER A 59 -1.12 2.11 3.03
CA SER A 59 -1.85 3.21 3.67
C SER A 59 -2.86 2.66 4.68
N LEU A 60 -3.66 1.66 4.28
CA LEU A 60 -4.65 1.02 5.14
C LEU A 60 -4.02 0.36 6.36
N LYS A 61 -2.90 -0.35 6.19
CA LYS A 61 -2.20 -1.00 7.31
C LYS A 61 -1.80 -0.02 8.42
N ASN A 62 -1.43 1.20 8.05
CA ASN A 62 -0.98 2.22 9.00
C ASN A 62 -2.14 2.96 9.66
N ILE A 63 -3.25 3.17 8.96
CA ILE A 63 -4.31 4.08 9.42
C ILE A 63 -5.59 3.35 9.83
N VAL A 64 -5.88 2.23 9.19
CA VAL A 64 -7.12 1.46 9.35
C VAL A 64 -6.76 -0.03 9.51
N PRO A 65 -6.13 -0.40 10.63
CA PRO A 65 -5.68 -1.77 10.85
C PRO A 65 -6.87 -2.74 10.77
N GLY A 66 -6.75 -3.76 9.93
CA GLY A 66 -7.78 -4.75 9.68
C GLY A 66 -8.48 -4.60 8.34
N LEU A 67 -8.42 -3.43 7.68
CA LEU A 67 -8.92 -3.27 6.31
C LEU A 67 -7.81 -3.52 5.30
N GLN A 68 -8.14 -4.19 4.19
CA GLN A 68 -7.23 -4.42 3.07
C GLN A 68 -8.01 -4.53 1.76
N VAL A 69 -7.32 -4.29 0.65
CA VAL A 69 -7.80 -4.54 -0.70
C VAL A 69 -7.05 -5.74 -1.26
N VAL A 70 -7.78 -6.73 -1.77
CA VAL A 70 -7.21 -7.94 -2.37
C VAL A 70 -7.66 -8.06 -3.81
N ALA A 71 -6.80 -8.59 -4.68
CA ALA A 71 -7.16 -8.93 -6.04
C ALA A 71 -7.70 -10.36 -6.10
N ASP A 72 -8.86 -10.53 -6.72
CA ASP A 72 -9.43 -11.83 -7.05
C ASP A 72 -8.95 -12.20 -8.46
N GLY A 73 -7.76 -12.81 -8.55
CA GLY A 73 -7.11 -13.15 -9.81
C GLY A 73 -5.89 -12.27 -10.11
N HIS A 74 -5.65 -11.97 -11.39
CA HIS A 74 -4.50 -11.16 -11.77
C HIS A 74 -4.77 -9.67 -11.54
N VAL A 75 -3.81 -8.93 -10.97
CA VAL A 75 -4.02 -7.53 -10.58
C VAL A 75 -4.47 -6.65 -11.75
N ALA A 76 -3.95 -6.92 -12.95
CA ALA A 76 -4.30 -6.18 -14.17
C ALA A 76 -5.73 -6.45 -14.67
N GLU A 77 -6.37 -7.55 -14.27
CA GLU A 77 -7.80 -7.80 -14.55
C GLU A 77 -8.65 -6.79 -13.77
N GLY A 78 -8.16 -6.37 -12.61
CA GLY A 78 -8.75 -5.33 -11.77
C GLY A 78 -10.06 -5.73 -11.11
N THR A 79 -10.28 -7.04 -10.95
CA THR A 79 -11.28 -7.58 -10.03
C THR A 79 -10.68 -7.53 -8.64
N TRP A 80 -10.91 -6.44 -7.91
CA TRP A 80 -10.44 -6.28 -6.54
C TRP A 80 -11.63 -6.22 -5.60
N ARG A 81 -11.39 -6.51 -4.32
CA ARG A 81 -12.38 -6.36 -3.24
C ARG A 81 -11.74 -5.77 -2.00
N VAL A 82 -12.52 -4.98 -1.28
CA VAL A 82 -12.18 -4.50 0.06
C VAL A 82 -12.65 -5.55 1.06
N THR A 83 -11.82 -5.91 2.04
CA THR A 83 -12.16 -6.90 3.06
C THR A 83 -11.54 -6.54 4.40
N ASN A 84 -12.19 -6.99 5.48
CA ASN A 84 -11.65 -6.91 6.83
C ASN A 84 -10.83 -8.14 7.25
N GLY A 85 -10.51 -9.03 6.30
CA GLY A 85 -9.81 -10.30 6.56
C GLY A 85 -10.69 -11.39 7.20
N ARG A 86 -12.00 -11.17 7.30
CA ARG A 86 -13.01 -12.13 7.79
C ARG A 86 -14.06 -12.36 6.71
N GLU A 87 -15.32 -12.58 7.11
CA GLU A 87 -16.45 -12.84 6.21
C GLU A 87 -16.95 -11.61 5.46
N TRP A 88 -16.58 -10.40 5.90
CA TRP A 88 -17.00 -9.17 5.22
C TRP A 88 -16.05 -8.84 4.06
N SER A 89 -16.63 -8.69 2.88
CA SER A 89 -15.96 -8.07 1.74
C SER A 89 -16.96 -7.45 0.78
N VAL A 90 -16.50 -6.44 0.04
CA VAL A 90 -17.28 -5.77 -1.00
C VAL A 90 -16.42 -5.55 -2.23
N PRO A 91 -16.99 -5.56 -3.45
CA PRO A 91 -16.25 -5.21 -4.64
C PRO A 91 -15.58 -3.84 -4.51
N PHE A 92 -14.33 -3.73 -4.97
CA PHE A 92 -13.62 -2.48 -5.03
C PHE A 92 -13.97 -1.74 -6.34
N TYR A 93 -14.24 -0.45 -6.22
CA TYR A 93 -14.37 0.48 -7.33
C TYR A 93 -13.93 1.87 -6.85
N ASP A 94 -13.62 2.76 -7.79
CA ASP A 94 -13.23 4.13 -7.46
C ASP A 94 -14.35 4.85 -6.70
N GLY A 95 -14.04 5.34 -5.49
CA GLY A 95 -15.00 5.99 -4.60
C GLY A 95 -15.70 5.05 -3.63
N VAL A 96 -15.31 3.77 -3.56
CA VAL A 96 -15.85 2.85 -2.54
C VAL A 96 -15.59 3.43 -1.15
N THR A 97 -16.65 3.50 -0.35
CA THR A 97 -16.63 4.07 1.00
C THR A 97 -16.87 2.98 2.03
N VAL A 98 -16.03 2.93 3.06
CA VAL A 98 -16.20 2.06 4.23
C VAL A 98 -16.53 2.93 5.43
N PRO A 99 -17.81 2.96 5.86
CA PRO A 99 -18.24 3.87 6.91
C PRO A 99 -17.58 3.59 8.26
N GLY A 100 -17.12 4.63 8.95
CA GLY A 100 -16.54 4.55 10.30
C GLY A 100 -15.34 3.62 10.46
N ALA A 101 -14.69 3.22 9.36
CA ALA A 101 -13.51 2.35 9.43
C ALA A 101 -12.26 3.11 9.91
N GLY A 102 -12.19 4.40 9.63
CA GLY A 102 -11.05 5.25 9.94
C GLY A 102 -11.16 5.97 11.29
N PRO A 103 -10.03 6.45 11.83
CA PRO A 103 -10.02 7.31 13.00
C PRO A 103 -10.74 8.63 12.71
N GLN A 104 -11.60 9.05 13.64
CA GLN A 104 -12.28 10.35 13.55
C GLN A 104 -11.31 11.51 13.79
N ASN A 105 -11.53 12.61 13.07
CA ASN A 105 -10.72 13.83 13.17
C ASN A 105 -9.21 13.56 13.01
N LEU A 106 -8.82 12.62 12.15
CA LEU A 106 -7.41 12.25 11.95
C LEU A 106 -6.53 13.45 11.60
N ALA A 107 -7.04 14.36 10.77
CA ALA A 107 -6.34 15.60 10.43
C ALA A 107 -6.04 16.46 11.67
N ALA A 108 -7.00 16.57 12.59
CA ALA A 108 -6.83 17.31 13.84
C ALA A 108 -5.83 16.63 14.79
N GLN A 109 -5.85 15.28 14.86
CA GLN A 109 -4.88 14.52 15.64
C GLN A 109 -3.46 14.71 15.09
N ALA A 110 -3.32 14.67 13.77
CA ALA A 110 -2.04 14.87 13.09
C ALA A 110 -1.48 16.29 13.33
N ALA A 111 -2.33 17.31 13.38
CA ALA A 111 -1.92 18.67 13.69
C ALA A 111 -1.29 18.82 15.09
N GLN A 112 -1.64 17.93 16.03
CA GLN A 112 -1.06 17.93 17.38
C GLN A 112 0.26 17.16 17.48
N MET A 113 0.63 16.38 16.46
CA MET A 113 1.81 15.53 16.45
C MET A 113 2.76 15.92 15.31
N PRO A 114 3.76 16.78 15.55
CA PRO A 114 4.77 17.09 14.55
C PRO A 114 5.45 15.82 14.02
N GLY A 115 5.50 15.64 12.69
CA GLY A 115 6.13 14.47 12.08
C GLY A 115 5.19 13.27 11.85
N PHE A 116 3.91 13.36 12.23
CA PHE A 116 2.97 12.23 12.15
C PHE A 116 2.76 11.74 10.71
N PHE A 117 2.54 12.66 9.77
CA PHE A 117 2.37 12.31 8.35
C PHE A 117 3.68 11.95 7.67
N GLU A 118 4.80 12.54 8.11
CA GLU A 118 6.13 12.17 7.64
C GLU A 118 6.41 10.71 7.99
N GLN A 119 6.12 10.29 9.23
CA GLN A 119 6.25 8.89 9.65
C GLN A 119 5.35 7.95 8.82
N MET A 120 4.13 8.37 8.50
CA MET A 120 3.25 7.58 7.61
C MET A 120 3.78 7.46 6.19
N SER A 121 4.28 8.57 5.62
CA SER A 121 4.83 8.61 4.26
C SER A 121 6.06 7.72 4.14
N ILE A 122 6.92 7.69 5.16
CA ILE A 122 8.14 6.88 5.21
C ILE A 122 7.80 5.39 5.25
N ASN A 123 6.81 4.99 6.06
CA ASN A 123 6.35 3.61 6.12
C ASN A 123 5.66 3.15 4.83
N THR A 124 5.23 4.08 3.98
CA THR A 124 4.58 3.81 2.69
C THR A 124 5.57 3.79 1.51
N ALA A 125 6.70 4.48 1.63
CA ALA A 125 7.76 4.54 0.62
C ALA A 125 8.78 3.38 0.69
N GLY A 126 8.67 2.50 1.68
CA GLY A 126 9.55 1.34 1.87
C GLY A 126 9.33 0.23 0.84
N GLY A 127 10.18 0.17 -0.19
CA GLY A 127 10.46 -1.05 -0.94
C GLY A 127 9.89 -1.06 -2.36
N TYR A 128 10.60 -0.41 -3.28
CA TYR A 128 10.66 -0.84 -4.68
C TYR A 128 11.75 -1.91 -4.81
N ASP A 129 11.50 -3.11 -4.31
CA ASP A 129 12.32 -4.26 -4.70
C ASP A 129 11.62 -4.92 -5.89
N ASN A 130 12.14 -4.62 -7.07
CA ASN A 130 11.71 -5.16 -8.36
C ASN A 130 12.31 -6.57 -8.54
N SER A 131 12.06 -7.50 -7.60
CA SER A 131 12.55 -8.89 -7.65
C SER A 131 11.45 -9.88 -8.02
N TYR A 132 10.65 -9.55 -9.04
CA TYR A 132 9.88 -10.57 -9.74
C TYR A 132 10.26 -10.56 -11.23
N SER A 133 11.49 -11.03 -11.48
CA SER A 133 11.83 -11.71 -12.73
C SER A 133 10.93 -12.93 -12.86
N ASN A 134 9.80 -12.73 -13.53
CA ASN A 134 8.96 -13.77 -14.07
C ASN A 134 9.72 -14.54 -15.17
N GLY A 135 9.79 -15.86 -15.03
CA GLY A 135 9.71 -16.81 -16.13
C GLY A 135 10.92 -16.92 -17.08
N GLY A 136 11.75 -17.92 -16.84
CA GLY A 136 12.76 -18.41 -17.79
C GLY A 136 13.08 -19.89 -17.58
N SER A 137 12.20 -20.76 -18.11
CA SER A 137 12.44 -22.14 -18.52
C SER A 137 13.90 -22.64 -18.54
N GLY A 138 14.19 -23.79 -17.93
CA GLY A 138 15.48 -24.47 -18.13
C GLY A 138 15.73 -25.69 -17.27
N ALA A 139 15.50 -26.87 -17.84
CA ALA A 139 15.79 -28.19 -17.29
C ALA A 139 17.26 -28.43 -16.89
N ARG A 140 17.46 -29.52 -16.12
CA ARG A 140 18.68 -30.33 -15.82
C ARG A 140 19.10 -30.18 -14.34
N GLY A 141 18.73 -31.09 -13.42
CA GLY A 141 18.98 -32.52 -13.51
C GLY A 141 20.47 -32.78 -13.29
N ASN A 142 20.93 -32.90 -12.04
CA ASN A 142 22.25 -33.46 -11.76
C ASN A 142 22.17 -34.59 -10.74
N ARG A 143 22.27 -35.78 -11.30
CA ARG A 143 22.41 -37.09 -10.66
C ARG A 143 23.71 -37.16 -9.86
N SER A 144 23.61 -37.77 -8.68
CA SER A 144 24.56 -38.70 -8.05
C SER A 144 26.03 -38.64 -8.46
N ASN A 145 26.93 -38.50 -7.48
CA ASN A 145 28.21 -39.18 -7.55
C ASN A 145 28.60 -39.81 -6.21
N ARG A 146 28.29 -41.10 -6.11
CA ARG A 146 28.78 -42.07 -5.14
C ARG A 146 30.01 -42.75 -5.76
N LYS A 147 31.20 -42.55 -5.19
CA LYS A 147 32.44 -43.34 -5.34
C LYS A 147 33.32 -42.96 -4.15
N GLY A 148 33.85 -43.82 -3.28
CA GLY A 148 34.18 -45.23 -3.44
C GLY A 148 35.58 -45.40 -4.04
N ASN A 149 36.63 -45.32 -3.22
CA ASN A 149 37.96 -45.98 -3.37
C ASN A 149 38.80 -45.62 -2.12
N GLY A 150 39.47 -46.49 -1.39
CA GLY A 150 40.05 -47.79 -1.76
C GLY A 150 41.50 -47.58 -2.15
N GLY A 151 42.42 -47.70 -1.17
CA GLY A 151 43.87 -47.54 -1.31
C GLY A 151 44.53 -47.56 0.06
#